data_AF-A0A944ZCB2-F1
#
_entry.id   AF-A0A944ZCB2-F1
#
_cell.length_a   1.000
_cell.length_b   1.000
_cell.length_c   1.000
_cell.angle_alpha   90.00
_cell.angle_beta   90.00
_cell.angle_gamma   90.00
#
_symmetry.space_group_name_H-M   'P 1'
#
loop_
_entity.id
_entity.type
_entity.pdbx_description
1 polymer ?
#
loop_
_entity_poly.entity_id
_entity_poly.type
_entity_poly.pdbx_seq_one_letter_code
_entity_poly.pdbx_strand_id
1 'polypeptide(L)'
;MDFRDVTLQAIADFSGQLDSALEDLTSEQWRWRPTPTANHILWTVWHLTRIEDAWINWYLSDNGEKWKTSGWAEKFGLPVEDQYGMGYTSEEMAAFPAVPPTIVAGYR
;
A
#
# COMPACT_ATOMS: atom_id res chain seq x y z
N MET A 1 16.11 1.20 -26.15
CA MET A 1 15.99 0.69 -24.77
C MET A 1 17.17 1.23 -23.99
N ASP A 2 16.93 2.25 -23.20
CA ASP A 2 17.90 2.83 -22.26
C ASP A 2 17.56 2.43 -20.81
N PHE A 3 18.31 2.97 -19.83
CA PHE A 3 18.09 2.66 -18.42
C PHE A 3 16.68 3.05 -17.94
N ARG A 4 16.16 4.19 -18.42
CA ARG A 4 14.81 4.66 -18.06
C ARG A 4 13.76 3.67 -18.57
N ASP A 5 13.90 3.18 -19.80
CA ASP A 5 12.98 2.19 -20.37
C ASP A 5 12.94 0.91 -19.52
N VAL A 6 14.11 0.40 -19.10
CA VAL A 6 14.21 -0.81 -18.26
C VAL A 6 13.59 -0.58 -16.88
N THR A 7 13.84 0.57 -16.25
CA THR A 7 13.24 0.90 -14.94
C THR A 7 11.72 1.01 -15.02
N LEU A 8 11.18 1.67 -16.05
CA LEU A 8 9.74 1.78 -16.24
C LEU A 8 9.09 0.42 -16.51
N GLN A 9 9.74 -0.44 -17.31
CA GLN A 9 9.26 -1.80 -17.55
C GLN A 9 9.23 -2.61 -16.24
N ALA A 10 10.28 -2.53 -15.42
CA ALA A 10 10.32 -3.24 -14.15
C ALA A 10 9.18 -2.82 -13.21
N ILE A 11 8.89 -1.51 -13.10
CA ILE A 11 7.77 -1.01 -12.29
C ILE A 11 6.43 -1.55 -12.81
N ALA A 12 6.22 -1.52 -14.13
CA ALA A 12 5.00 -2.05 -14.74
C ALA A 12 4.85 -3.56 -14.50
N ASP A 13 5.93 -4.33 -14.65
CA ASP A 13 5.94 -5.77 -14.43
C ASP A 13 5.64 -6.12 -12.97
N PHE A 14 6.24 -5.42 -12.00
CA PHE A 14 5.94 -5.62 -10.58
C PHE A 14 4.51 -5.26 -10.24
N SER A 15 3.96 -4.18 -10.81
CA SER A 15 2.56 -3.81 -10.61
C SER A 15 1.62 -4.91 -11.12
N GLY A 16 1.85 -5.43 -12.32
CA GLY A 16 1.02 -6.50 -12.89
C GLY A 16 1.15 -7.83 -12.15
N GLN A 17 2.35 -8.16 -11.65
CA GLN A 17 2.55 -9.34 -10.80
C GLN A 17 1.82 -9.21 -9.47
N LEU A 18 1.85 -8.03 -8.86
CA LEU A 18 1.09 -7.76 -7.65
C LEU A 18 -0.41 -7.87 -7.90
N ASP A 19 -0.93 -7.30 -8.98
CA ASP A 19 -2.35 -7.41 -9.35
C ASP A 19 -2.77 -8.88 -9.50
N SER A 20 -1.96 -9.68 -10.20
CA SER A 20 -2.20 -11.13 -10.37
C SER A 20 -2.16 -11.88 -9.04
N ALA A 21 -1.27 -11.49 -8.11
CA ALA A 21 -1.17 -12.13 -6.79
C ALA A 21 -2.34 -11.78 -5.85
N LEU A 22 -3.05 -10.68 -6.14
CA LEU A 22 -4.20 -10.20 -5.37
C LEU A 22 -5.54 -10.60 -5.97
N GLU A 23 -5.53 -11.18 -7.17
CA GLU A 23 -6.72 -11.63 -7.89
C GLU A 23 -7.50 -12.68 -7.09
N ASP A 24 -8.83 -12.56 -7.10
CA ASP A 24 -9.78 -13.47 -6.45
C ASP A 24 -9.60 -13.73 -4.94
N LEU A 25 -8.77 -12.94 -4.25
CA LEU A 25 -8.62 -13.03 -2.80
C LEU A 25 -9.89 -12.57 -2.08
N THR A 26 -10.39 -13.40 -1.18
CA THR A 26 -11.50 -13.04 -0.29
C THR A 26 -11.05 -12.03 0.77
N SER A 27 -11.98 -11.26 1.33
CA SER A 27 -11.70 -10.32 2.42
C SER A 27 -11.04 -11.00 3.63
N GLU A 28 -11.34 -12.28 3.88
CA GLU A 28 -10.70 -13.06 4.95
C GLU A 28 -9.23 -13.34 4.62
N GLN A 29 -8.92 -13.72 3.38
CA GLN A 29 -7.54 -13.96 2.94
C GLN A 29 -6.70 -12.67 2.99
N TRP A 30 -7.27 -11.52 2.66
CA TRP A 30 -6.62 -10.21 2.79
C TRP A 30 -6.18 -9.88 4.22
N ARG A 31 -6.89 -10.42 5.23
CA ARG A 31 -6.63 -10.24 6.67
C ARG A 31 -5.95 -11.43 7.32
N TRP A 32 -5.79 -12.53 6.59
CA TRP A 32 -5.20 -13.75 7.12
C TRP A 32 -3.71 -13.55 7.45
N ARG A 33 -3.26 -14.27 8.49
CA ARG A 33 -1.89 -14.20 8.98
C ARG A 33 -1.38 -15.63 9.22
N PRO A 34 -0.23 -16.02 8.63
CA PRO A 34 0.36 -17.34 8.87
C PRO A 34 0.90 -17.49 10.30
N THR A 35 1.33 -16.38 10.92
CA THR A 35 1.80 -16.34 12.32
C THR A 35 1.29 -15.08 13.02
N PRO A 36 1.27 -15.05 14.37
CA PRO A 36 0.92 -13.85 15.14
C PRO A 36 1.85 -12.65 14.96
N THR A 37 2.95 -12.79 14.23
CA THR A 37 3.91 -11.70 13.92
C THR A 37 3.96 -11.37 12.44
N ALA A 38 3.39 -12.19 11.56
CA ALA A 38 3.35 -11.93 10.13
C ALA A 38 2.37 -10.80 9.80
N ASN A 39 2.72 -9.95 8.85
CA ASN A 39 1.80 -8.96 8.30
C ASN A 39 0.73 -9.66 7.47
N HIS A 40 -0.50 -9.18 7.54
CA HIS A 40 -1.53 -9.60 6.58
C HIS A 40 -1.37 -8.84 5.26
N ILE A 41 -1.98 -9.37 4.19
CA ILE A 41 -1.85 -8.84 2.82
C ILE A 41 -2.30 -7.39 2.75
N LEU A 42 -3.42 -7.04 3.39
CA LEU A 42 -3.97 -5.68 3.38
C LEU A 42 -2.96 -4.63 3.87
N TRP A 43 -2.30 -4.88 5.00
CA TRP A 43 -1.30 -3.97 5.54
C TRP A 43 -0.09 -3.88 4.62
N THR A 44 0.35 -5.02 4.06
CA THR A 44 1.52 -5.08 3.18
C THR A 44 1.31 -4.27 1.91
N VAL A 45 0.15 -4.39 1.27
CA VAL A 45 -0.18 -3.61 0.06
C VAL A 45 -0.36 -2.13 0.39
N TRP A 46 -1.04 -1.79 1.49
CA TRP A 46 -1.14 -0.40 1.95
C TRP A 46 0.24 0.22 2.22
N HIS A 47 1.11 -0.50 2.91
CA HIS A 47 2.47 -0.06 3.24
C HIS A 47 3.29 0.19 1.98
N LEU A 48 3.28 -0.75 1.03
CA LEU A 48 3.92 -0.59 -0.27
C LEU A 48 3.43 0.67 -0.98
N THR A 49 2.10 0.85 -1.06
CA THR A 49 1.46 1.99 -1.73
C THR A 49 1.81 3.32 -1.05
N ARG A 50 1.88 3.33 0.30
CA ARG A 50 2.31 4.49 1.09
C ARG A 50 3.74 4.91 0.75
N ILE A 51 4.64 3.95 0.60
CA ILE A 51 6.03 4.22 0.20
C ILE A 51 6.08 4.73 -1.24
N GLU A 52 5.39 4.08 -2.19
CA GLU A 52 5.33 4.53 -3.59
C GLU A 52 4.78 5.96 -3.72
N ASP A 53 3.71 6.29 -2.99
CA ASP A 53 3.15 7.64 -2.95
C ASP A 53 4.15 8.68 -2.45
N ALA A 54 4.89 8.37 -1.38
CA ALA A 54 5.93 9.25 -0.85
C ALA A 54 7.05 9.50 -1.87
N TRP A 55 7.53 8.44 -2.52
CA TRP A 55 8.60 8.57 -3.51
C TRP A 55 8.12 9.31 -4.76
N ILE A 56 6.93 9.00 -5.29
CA ILE A 56 6.49 9.54 -6.57
C ILE A 56 5.91 10.95 -6.42
N ASN A 57 4.99 11.15 -5.47
CA ASN A 57 4.22 12.40 -5.38
C ASN A 57 4.83 13.44 -4.46
N TRP A 58 5.69 13.05 -3.52
CA TRP A 58 6.40 14.00 -2.64
C TRP A 58 7.88 14.15 -2.98
N TYR A 59 8.61 13.06 -3.25
CA TYR A 59 10.05 13.15 -3.49
C TYR A 59 10.39 13.48 -4.95
N LEU A 60 9.77 12.79 -5.91
CA LEU A 60 10.02 12.99 -7.35
C LEU A 60 9.14 14.10 -7.96
N SER A 61 8.02 14.43 -7.31
CA SER A 61 7.09 15.47 -7.71
C SER A 61 6.82 16.38 -6.50
N ASP A 62 6.61 17.68 -6.70
CA ASP A 62 6.29 18.62 -5.62
C ASP A 62 4.77 18.67 -5.34
N ASN A 63 4.08 17.53 -5.52
CA ASN A 63 2.62 17.44 -5.48
C ASN A 63 2.08 17.10 -4.08
N GLY A 64 2.97 16.72 -3.16
CA GLY A 64 2.61 16.16 -1.86
C GLY A 64 2.00 14.76 -1.98
N GLU A 65 2.13 13.97 -0.92
CA GLU A 65 1.56 12.63 -0.85
C GLU A 65 0.05 12.64 -1.09
N LYS A 66 -0.46 11.79 -2.00
CA LYS A 66 -1.89 11.57 -2.20
C LYS A 66 -2.58 11.17 -0.89
N TRP A 67 -1.88 10.48 0.01
CA TRP A 67 -2.35 10.21 1.38
C TRP A 67 -2.95 11.43 2.06
N LYS A 68 -2.23 12.56 1.95
CA LYS A 68 -2.54 13.83 2.60
C LYS A 68 -3.45 14.72 1.78
N THR A 69 -3.33 14.67 0.45
CA THR A 69 -3.97 15.65 -0.45
C THR A 69 -5.24 15.12 -1.13
N SER A 70 -5.46 13.79 -1.14
CA SER A 70 -6.50 13.14 -1.96
C SER A 70 -7.51 12.32 -1.14
N GLY A 71 -7.63 12.58 0.16
CA GLY A 71 -8.63 11.97 1.03
C GLY A 71 -8.42 10.47 1.34
N TRP A 72 -7.23 9.94 1.07
CA TRP A 72 -6.93 8.52 1.31
C TRP A 72 -6.84 8.19 2.79
N ALA A 73 -6.26 9.06 3.62
CA ALA A 73 -6.25 8.87 5.07
C ALA A 73 -7.67 8.65 5.63
N GLU A 74 -8.65 9.44 5.18
CA GLU A 74 -10.05 9.30 5.58
C GLU A 74 -10.67 7.98 5.11
N LYS A 75 -10.47 7.59 3.84
CA LYS A 75 -10.97 6.32 3.30
C LYS A 75 -10.42 5.10 4.05
N PHE A 76 -9.22 5.21 4.61
CA PHE A 76 -8.60 4.19 5.44
C PHE A 76 -8.96 4.28 6.92
N GLY A 77 -9.61 5.37 7.36
CA GLY A 77 -9.89 5.63 8.77
C GLY A 77 -8.62 5.84 9.61
N LEU A 78 -7.56 6.38 9.00
CA LEU A 78 -6.26 6.62 9.64
C LEU A 78 -5.90 8.12 9.70
N PRO A 79 -5.01 8.53 10.61
CA PRO A 79 -4.55 9.91 10.68
C PRO A 79 -3.80 10.35 9.40
N VAL A 80 -3.99 11.61 9.01
CA VAL A 80 -3.26 12.23 7.89
C VAL A 80 -1.74 12.27 8.15
N GLU A 81 -1.34 12.40 9.42
CA GLU A 81 0.06 12.41 9.84
C GLU A 81 0.66 11.01 10.02
N ASP A 82 -0.11 9.94 9.78
CA ASP A 82 0.43 8.58 9.81
C ASP A 82 1.52 8.46 8.75
N GLN A 83 2.73 8.12 9.20
CA GLN A 83 3.92 8.22 8.37
C GLN A 83 3.83 7.15 7.30
N TYR A 84 4.14 5.88 7.55
CA TYR A 84 3.96 4.84 6.51
C TYR A 84 3.80 3.46 7.16
N GLY A 85 3.42 3.35 8.43
CA GLY A 85 3.47 2.08 9.15
C GLY A 85 4.86 1.67 9.66
N MET A 86 5.90 2.50 9.46
CA MET A 86 7.23 2.24 10.01
C MET A 86 7.17 2.23 11.55
N GLY A 87 7.70 1.19 12.17
CA GLY A 87 7.76 1.06 13.63
C GLY A 87 6.50 0.48 14.27
N TYR A 88 5.49 0.08 13.48
CA TYR A 88 4.32 -0.62 14.01
C TYR A 88 4.73 -1.95 14.66
N THR A 89 4.21 -2.17 15.87
CA THR A 89 4.22 -3.47 16.55
C THR A 89 3.31 -4.48 15.83
N SER A 90 3.44 -5.75 16.17
CA SER A 90 2.55 -6.79 15.63
C SER A 90 1.10 -6.57 16.05
N GLU A 91 0.87 -6.00 17.24
CA GLU A 91 -0.43 -5.63 17.77
C GLU A 91 -1.04 -4.44 17.04
N GLU A 92 -0.27 -3.38 16.79
CA GLU A 92 -0.73 -2.22 16.03
C GLU A 92 -1.05 -2.60 14.58
N MET A 93 -0.22 -3.43 13.95
CA MET A 93 -0.51 -3.96 12.62
C MET A 93 -1.77 -4.84 12.63
N ALA A 94 -1.95 -5.69 13.64
CA ALA A 94 -3.18 -6.50 13.76
C ALA A 94 -4.44 -5.63 13.96
N ALA A 95 -4.30 -4.50 14.65
CA ALA A 95 -5.36 -3.52 14.89
C ALA A 95 -5.62 -2.58 13.70
N PHE A 96 -4.85 -2.71 12.61
CA PHE A 96 -5.01 -1.89 11.41
C PHE A 96 -6.46 -1.94 10.89
N PRO A 97 -7.06 -0.81 10.46
CA PRO A 97 -8.45 -0.77 10.04
C PRO A 97 -8.81 -1.82 8.98
N ALA A 98 -9.97 -2.45 9.15
CA ALA A 98 -10.53 -3.35 8.16
C ALA A 98 -11.20 -2.52 7.05
N VAL A 99 -10.46 -2.32 5.96
CA VAL A 99 -11.00 -1.67 4.75
C VAL A 99 -11.31 -2.70 3.66
N PRO A 100 -12.31 -2.46 2.80
CA PRO A 100 -12.51 -3.27 1.61
C PRO A 100 -11.24 -3.31 0.75
N PRO A 101 -10.88 -4.46 0.17
CA PRO A 101 -9.75 -4.57 -0.77
C PRO A 101 -9.79 -3.55 -1.91
N THR A 102 -10.99 -3.16 -2.34
CA THR A 102 -11.20 -2.14 -3.38
C THR A 102 -10.69 -0.75 -2.99
N ILE A 103 -10.66 -0.41 -1.70
CA ILE A 103 -10.07 0.85 -1.22
C ILE A 103 -8.55 0.80 -1.39
N VAL A 104 -7.93 -0.34 -1.08
CA VAL A 104 -6.47 -0.53 -1.23
C VAL A 104 -6.09 -0.51 -2.71
N ALA A 105 -6.82 -1.24 -3.55
CA ALA A 105 -6.59 -1.27 -4.99
C ALA A 105 -6.77 0.12 -5.64
N GLY A 106 -7.72 0.93 -5.17
CA GLY A 106 -7.93 2.28 -5.69
C GLY A 106 -6.86 3.29 -5.29
N TYR A 107 -6.06 3.01 -4.25
CA TYR A 107 -5.03 3.92 -3.76
C TYR A 107 -3.71 3.81 -4.55
N ARG A 108 -3.42 2.62 -5.07
CA ARG A 108 -2.30 2.37 -5.99
C ARG A 108 -2.50 3.13 -7.29
#